data_AF-A0A923TUX5-F1
#
_entry.id   AF-A0A923TUX5-F1
#
_cell.length_a   1.000
_cell.length_b   1.000
_cell.length_c   1.000
_cell.angle_alpha   90.00
_cell.angle_beta   90.00
_cell.angle_gamma   90.00
#
_symmetry.space_group_name_H-M   'P 1'
#
loop_
_entity.id
_entity.type
_entity.pdbx_description
1 polymer ?
#
loop_
_entity_poly.entity_id
_entity_poly.type
_entity_poly.pdbx_seq_one_letter_code
_entity_poly.pdbx_strand_id
1 'polypeptide(L)'
;MSNVISLRAYKALKNSDSEILAYQAKILSLSKVELLEEMVRFQEERKVLGKLSPDLMEKGRHLFRALEETADSSELKILSRSYRRHLDYEIAAQKERNGQS
;
A
#
# COMPACT_ATOMS: atom_id res chain seq x y z
N MET A 1 0.36 -6.28 -34.30
CA MET A 1 0.52 -5.06 -33.49
C MET A 1 1.72 -5.26 -32.59
N SER A 2 2.78 -4.46 -32.74
CA SER A 2 4.03 -4.64 -31.99
C SER A 2 3.88 -4.03 -30.60
N ASN A 3 3.76 -4.87 -29.57
CA ASN A 3 3.82 -4.46 -28.17
C ASN A 3 5.26 -4.05 -27.84
N VAL A 4 5.63 -2.82 -28.18
CA VAL A 4 6.92 -2.25 -27.77
C VAL A 4 6.79 -1.85 -26.30
N ILE A 5 7.07 -2.81 -25.41
CA ILE A 5 7.21 -2.53 -23.97
C ILE A 5 8.42 -1.62 -23.82
N SER A 6 8.16 -0.36 -23.47
CA SER A 6 9.21 0.61 -23.18
C SER A 6 10.12 0.07 -22.07
N LEU A 7 11.41 -0.11 -22.36
CA LEU A 7 12.44 -0.46 -21.37
C LEU A 7 12.43 0.47 -20.14
N ARG A 8 11.97 1.72 -20.31
CA ARG A 8 11.79 2.66 -19.19
C ARG A 8 10.57 2.30 -18.33
N ALA A 9 9.45 1.94 -18.95
CA ALA A 9 8.26 1.50 -18.23
C ALA A 9 8.54 0.21 -17.43
N TYR A 10 9.26 -0.74 -18.03
CA TYR A 10 9.68 -1.96 -17.34
C TYR A 10 10.60 -1.69 -16.14
N LYS A 11 11.59 -0.80 -16.29
CA LYS A 11 12.46 -0.38 -15.17
C LYS A 11 11.68 0.32 -14.06
N ALA A 12 10.70 1.17 -14.40
CA ALA A 12 9.87 1.85 -13.41
C ALA A 12 9.02 0.87 -12.59
N LEU A 13 8.41 -0.13 -13.25
CA LEU A 13 7.67 -1.20 -12.58
C LEU A 13 8.57 -1.99 -11.62
N LYS A 14 9.74 -2.42 -12.10
CA LYS A 14 10.70 -3.17 -11.27
C LYS A 14 11.20 -2.38 -10.06
N ASN A 15 11.39 -1.06 -10.21
CA ASN A 15 11.81 -0.20 -9.11
C ASN A 15 10.69 -0.04 -8.08
N SER A 16 9.44 0.17 -8.51
CA SER A 16 8.27 0.22 -7.62
C SER A 16 8.13 -1.09 -6.82
N ASP A 17 8.24 -2.25 -7.47
CA ASP A 17 8.19 -3.55 -6.78
C ASP A 17 9.29 -3.68 -5.71
N SER A 18 10.51 -3.23 -6.03
CA SER A 18 11.63 -3.23 -5.07
C SER A 18 11.38 -2.30 -3.87
N GLU A 19 10.79 -1.13 -4.10
CA GLU A 19 10.45 -0.17 -3.04
C GLU A 19 9.33 -0.70 -2.14
N ILE A 20 8.32 -1.36 -2.71
CA ILE A 20 7.24 -2.00 -1.94
C ILE A 20 7.79 -3.13 -1.08
N LEU A 21 8.69 -3.97 -1.60
CA LEU A 21 9.32 -5.04 -0.82
C LEU A 21 10.19 -4.48 0.32
N ALA A 22 10.97 -3.44 0.06
CA ALA A 22 11.75 -2.77 1.09
C ALA A 22 10.84 -2.16 2.18
N TYR A 23 9.72 -1.56 1.76
CA TYR A 23 8.71 -1.04 2.67
C TYR A 23 8.09 -2.15 3.52
N GLN A 24 7.72 -3.27 2.92
CA GLN A 24 7.18 -4.43 3.64
C GLN A 24 8.18 -4.94 4.69
N ALA A 25 9.47 -5.05 4.33
CA ALA A 25 10.51 -5.46 5.28
C ALA A 25 10.64 -4.47 6.44
N LYS A 26 10.60 -3.15 6.17
CA LYS A 26 10.56 -2.11 7.20
C LYS A 26 9.37 -2.33 8.13
N ILE A 27 8.15 -2.42 7.58
CA ILE A 27 6.91 -2.59 8.36
C ILE A 27 6.97 -3.78 9.31
N LEU A 28 7.47 -4.92 8.85
CA LEU A 28 7.57 -6.13 9.67
C LEU A 28 8.55 -6.01 10.85
N SER A 29 9.46 -5.02 10.80
CA SER A 29 10.42 -4.75 11.88
C SER A 29 9.93 -3.71 12.89
N LEU A 30 8.83 -3.02 12.62
CA LEU A 30 8.35 -1.92 13.46
C LEU A 30 7.58 -2.44 14.68
N SER A 31 7.78 -1.76 15.81
CA SER A 31 6.92 -1.90 16.98
C SER A 31 5.53 -1.32 16.72
N LYS A 32 4.56 -1.66 17.58
CA LYS A 32 3.19 -1.14 17.49
C LYS A 32 3.13 0.40 17.48
N VAL A 33 3.95 1.07 18.29
CA VAL A 33 3.98 2.54 18.35
C VAL A 33 4.49 3.10 17.01
N GLU A 34 5.57 2.54 16.47
CA GLU A 34 6.12 2.96 15.19
C GLU A 34 5.16 2.68 14.02
N LEU A 35 4.38 1.60 14.08
CA LEU A 35 3.32 1.32 13.11
C LEU A 35 2.19 2.37 13.18
N LEU A 36 1.82 2.84 14.37
CA LEU A 36 0.82 3.90 14.53
C LEU A 36 1.36 5.25 14.03
N GLU A 37 2.62 5.56 14.25
CA GLU A 37 3.25 6.74 13.66
C GLU A 37 3.30 6.65 12.13
N GLU A 38 3.61 5.47 11.59
CA GLU A 38 3.59 5.22 10.15
C GLU A 38 2.16 5.36 9.58
N MET A 39 1.13 4.98 10.33
CA MET A 39 -0.27 5.23 9.98
C MET A 39 -0.58 6.71 9.88
N VAL A 40 -0.06 7.53 10.79
CA VAL A 40 -0.21 8.99 10.72
C VAL A 40 0.49 9.53 9.48
N ARG A 41 1.76 9.13 9.24
CA ARG A 41 2.52 9.52 8.03
C ARG A 41 1.78 9.13 6.75
N PHE A 42 1.21 7.93 6.69
CA PHE A 42 0.40 7.48 5.57
C PHE A 42 -0.81 8.39 5.30
N GLN A 43 -1.54 8.80 6.35
CA GLN A 43 -2.70 9.69 6.19
C GLN A 43 -2.28 11.11 5.78
N GLU A 44 -1.16 11.60 6.28
CA GLU A 44 -0.58 12.88 5.87
C GLU A 44 -0.17 12.85 4.39
N GLU A 45 0.54 11.81 3.95
CA GLU A 45 0.93 11.62 2.56
C GLU A 45 -0.29 11.54 1.64
N ARG A 46 -1.31 10.74 2.03
CA ARG A 46 -2.58 10.66 1.31
C ARG A 46 -3.26 12.02 1.20
N LYS A 47 -3.27 12.81 2.28
CA LYS A 47 -3.87 14.15 2.32
C LYS A 47 -3.13 15.11 1.39
N VAL A 48 -1.81 15.09 1.38
CA VAL A 48 -0.98 15.93 0.51
C VAL A 48 -1.17 15.58 -0.96
N LEU A 49 -1.20 14.29 -1.31
CA LEU A 49 -1.42 13.84 -2.69
C LEU A 49 -2.86 14.08 -3.16
N GLY A 50 -3.83 14.15 -2.23
CA GLY A 50 -5.25 14.29 -2.52
C GLY A 50 -5.89 13.06 -3.18
N LYS A 51 -5.11 11.98 -3.38
CA LYS A 51 -5.55 10.73 -4.01
C LYS A 51 -4.74 9.54 -3.50
N LEU A 52 -5.32 8.34 -3.64
CA LEU A 52 -4.61 7.08 -3.43
C LEU A 52 -3.85 6.72 -4.72
N SER A 53 -2.53 6.84 -4.71
CA SER A 53 -1.69 6.32 -5.80
C SER A 53 -1.52 4.80 -5.67
N PRO A 54 -1.21 4.07 -6.75
CA PRO A 54 -0.95 2.63 -6.69
C PRO A 54 0.09 2.23 -5.64
N ASP A 55 1.23 2.94 -5.61
CA ASP A 55 2.29 2.66 -4.63
C ASP A 55 1.81 2.90 -3.19
N LEU A 56 1.05 3.98 -2.97
CA LEU A 56 0.49 4.28 -1.65
C LEU A 56 -0.52 3.23 -1.22
N MET A 57 -1.36 2.72 -2.14
CA MET A 57 -2.29 1.64 -1.84
C MET A 57 -1.57 0.35 -1.41
N GLU A 58 -0.53 -0.04 -2.13
CA GLU A 58 0.28 -1.22 -1.82
C GLU A 58 0.99 -1.08 -0.46
N LYS A 59 1.64 0.07 -0.20
CA LYS A 59 2.24 0.38 1.11
C LYS A 59 1.22 0.33 2.24
N GLY A 60 0.06 0.97 2.04
CA GLY A 60 -1.04 0.97 2.99
C GLY A 60 -1.53 -0.44 3.30
N ARG A 61 -1.66 -1.32 2.29
CA ARG A 61 -2.09 -2.71 2.49
C ARG A 61 -1.15 -3.45 3.46
N HIS A 62 0.16 -3.29 3.30
CA HIS A 62 1.15 -3.89 4.20
C HIS A 62 1.08 -3.30 5.61
N LEU A 63 1.00 -1.98 5.73
CA LEU A 63 0.90 -1.27 7.00
C LEU A 63 -0.35 -1.68 7.80
N PHE A 64 -1.52 -1.64 7.19
CA PHE A 64 -2.78 -1.97 7.87
C PHE A 64 -2.90 -3.46 8.19
N ARG A 65 -2.24 -4.34 7.43
CA ARG A 65 -2.09 -5.75 7.82
C ARG A 65 -1.27 -5.89 9.09
N ALA A 66 -0.10 -5.25 9.16
CA ALA A 66 0.75 -5.30 10.35
C ALA A 66 0.07 -4.69 11.60
N LEU A 67 -0.69 -3.60 11.42
CA LEU A 67 -1.50 -3.01 12.48
C LEU A 67 -2.62 -3.96 12.95
N GLU A 68 -3.30 -4.66 12.03
CA GLU A 68 -4.32 -5.65 12.40
C GLU A 68 -3.73 -6.81 13.23
N GLU A 69 -2.55 -7.29 12.85
CA GLU A 69 -1.85 -8.40 13.50
C GLU A 69 -1.27 -8.01 14.88
N THR A 70 -0.83 -6.76 15.05
CA THR A 70 -0.23 -6.25 16.30
C THR A 70 -1.21 -5.51 17.23
N ALA A 71 -2.47 -5.35 16.82
CA ALA A 71 -3.47 -4.65 17.61
C ALA A 71 -3.88 -5.43 18.86
N ASP A 72 -3.84 -4.75 20.01
CA ASP A 72 -4.31 -5.30 21.29
C ASP A 72 -5.80 -5.04 21.56
N SER A 73 -6.37 -4.03 20.89
CA SER A 73 -7.77 -3.64 21.05
C SER A 73 -8.64 -4.10 19.88
N SER A 74 -9.92 -4.32 20.15
CA SER A 74 -10.86 -4.75 19.11
C SER A 74 -11.12 -3.65 18.08
N GLU A 75 -11.12 -2.40 18.54
CA GLU A 75 -11.32 -1.18 17.77
C GLU A 75 -10.20 -1.02 16.74
N LEU A 76 -8.93 -1.18 17.16
CA LEU A 76 -7.79 -1.05 16.25
C LEU A 76 -7.76 -2.20 15.23
N LYS A 77 -8.16 -3.42 15.62
CA LYS A 77 -8.32 -4.55 14.67
C LYS A 77 -9.38 -4.25 13.62
N ILE A 78 -10.55 -3.77 14.04
CA ILE A 78 -11.65 -3.44 13.14
C ILE A 78 -11.24 -2.33 12.17
N LEU A 79 -10.64 -1.26 12.69
CA LEU A 79 -10.17 -0.13 11.88
C LEU A 79 -9.14 -0.58 10.84
N SER A 80 -8.10 -1.29 11.28
CA SER A 80 -7.01 -1.75 10.42
C SER A 80 -7.52 -2.71 9.34
N ARG A 81 -8.40 -3.65 9.72
CA ARG A 81 -9.06 -4.56 8.77
C ARG A 81 -9.91 -3.81 7.73
N SER A 82 -10.69 -2.83 8.17
CA SER A 82 -11.55 -2.04 7.30
C SER A 82 -10.73 -1.29 6.25
N TYR A 83 -9.66 -0.61 6.69
CA TYR A 83 -8.73 0.08 5.80
C TYR A 83 -8.03 -0.88 4.84
N ARG A 84 -7.52 -2.02 5.33
CA ARG A 84 -6.90 -3.04 4.48
C ARG A 84 -7.84 -3.51 3.38
N ARG A 85 -9.09 -3.84 3.72
CA ARG A 85 -10.11 -4.27 2.73
C ARG A 85 -10.42 -3.19 1.73
N HIS A 86 -10.57 -1.94 2.16
CA HIS A 86 -10.77 -0.81 1.25
C HIS A 86 -9.63 -0.72 0.22
N LEU A 87 -8.37 -0.81 0.68
CA LEU A 87 -7.21 -0.80 -0.22
C LEU A 87 -7.18 -2.01 -1.16
N ASP A 88 -7.54 -3.21 -0.68
CA ASP A 88 -7.65 -4.41 -1.52
C ASP A 88 -8.66 -4.19 -2.67
N TYR A 89 -9.82 -3.58 -2.37
CA TYR A 89 -10.82 -3.23 -3.38
C TYR A 89 -10.31 -2.19 -4.39
N GLU A 90 -9.66 -1.11 -3.91
CA GLU A 90 -9.12 -0.08 -4.80
C GLU A 90 -8.01 -0.63 -5.71
N ILE A 91 -7.14 -1.49 -5.19
CA ILE A 91 -6.09 -2.16 -5.96
C ILE A 91 -6.70 -3.07 -7.03
N ALA A 92 -7.72 -3.85 -6.69
CA ALA A 92 -8.43 -4.71 -7.65
C ALA A 92 -9.08 -3.87 -8.76
N ALA A 93 -9.82 -2.81 -8.39
CA ALA A 93 -10.44 -1.90 -9.35
C ALA A 93 -9.42 -1.22 -10.27
N GLN A 94 -8.25 -0.84 -9.74
CA GLN A 94 -7.18 -0.25 -10.54
C GLN A 94 -6.57 -1.26 -11.53
N LYS A 95 -6.41 -2.52 -11.11
CA LYS A 95 -5.93 -3.60 -12.00
C LYS A 95 -6.91 -3.88 -13.14
N GLU A 96 -8.20 -3.89 -12.87
CA GLU A 96 -9.24 -4.04 -13.89
C GLU A 96 -9.21 -2.89 -14.91
N ARG A 97 -9.09 -1.64 -14.44
CA ARG A 97 -8.96 -0.46 -15.32
C ARG A 97 -7.72 -0.55 -16.22
N ASN A 98 -6.60 -1.01 -15.68
CA ASN A 98 -5.34 -1.12 -16.43
C ASN A 98 -5.32 -2.35 -17.37
N GLY A 99 -6.08 -3.40 -17.08
CA GLY A 99 -6.18 -4.61 -17.92
C GLY A 99 -7.21 -4.52 -19.05
N GLN A 100 -8.03 -3.48 -19.08
CA GLN A 100 -8.96 -3.16 -20.17
C GLN A 100 -8.39 -2.18 -21.21
N SER A 101 -7.09 -1.82 -21.10
CA SER A 101 -6.37 -0.95 -22.05
C SER A 101 -5.46 -1.73 -23.00
#